data_AF-A0A3N5XNY7-F1
#
_entry.id   AF-A0A3N5XNY7-F1
#
_cell.length_a   1.000
_cell.length_b   1.000
_cell.length_c   1.000
_cell.angle_alpha   90.00
_cell.angle_beta   90.00
_cell.angle_gamma   90.00
#
_symmetry.space_group_name_H-M   'P 1'
#
loop_
_entity.id
_entity.type
_entity.pdbx_description
1 polymer ?
#
loop_
_entity_poly.entity_id
_entity_poly.type
_entity_poly.pdbx_seq_one_letter_code
_entity_poly.pdbx_strand_id
1 'polypeptide(L)'
;MSSSAYRRVFALIFGALTGLFYGLVSQFINSVIMPGIPFYQPPFGRPGNILFAISLGLVLGLIDAWPESDFIGVLLSSLSGAAVISIATLVTGQPDATLLASRLTRLFFIFMPIAAILPPVLILFRWIISREVNAFRETQAGYQVSPLARAGLPLLLLLIASAAGLTSLYNDLGRAVIPRMDALLESAQVSQDEAALPTALRSPDVA
;
A
#
# COMPACT_ATOMS: atom_id res chain seq x y z
N MET A 1 17.59 -12.73 -24.50
CA MET A 1 17.36 -12.85 -23.04
C MET A 1 16.75 -14.23 -22.75
N SER A 2 17.21 -14.94 -21.71
CA SER A 2 16.66 -16.26 -21.34
C SER A 2 15.27 -16.11 -20.70
N SER A 3 14.44 -17.17 -20.72
CA SER A 3 13.11 -17.13 -20.08
C SER A 3 13.18 -16.85 -18.58
N SER A 4 14.22 -17.34 -17.89
CA SER A 4 14.43 -17.09 -16.45
C SER A 4 14.77 -15.61 -16.18
N ALA A 5 15.64 -15.02 -17.00
CA ALA A 5 15.94 -13.59 -16.90
C ALA A 5 14.71 -12.73 -17.21
N TYR A 6 13.95 -13.08 -18.25
CA TYR A 6 12.68 -12.41 -18.58
C TYR A 6 11.69 -12.47 -17.41
N ARG A 7 11.50 -13.65 -16.81
CA ARG A 7 10.62 -13.86 -15.66
C ARG A 7 10.93 -12.90 -14.52
N ARG A 8 12.21 -12.81 -14.13
CA ARG A 8 12.67 -11.97 -13.01
C ARG A 8 12.52 -10.48 -13.31
N VAL A 9 12.91 -10.06 -14.52
CA VAL A 9 12.80 -8.65 -14.94
C VAL A 9 11.34 -8.22 -15.04
N PHE A 10 10.48 -9.05 -15.64
CA PHE A 10 9.06 -8.77 -15.71
C PHE A 10 8.44 -8.67 -14.32
N ALA A 11 8.73 -9.62 -13.43
CA ALA A 11 8.22 -9.59 -12.07
C ALA A 11 8.70 -8.40 -11.24
N LEU A 12 9.95 -7.97 -11.43
CA LEU A 12 10.48 -6.72 -10.83
C LEU A 12 9.69 -5.50 -11.29
N ILE A 13 9.53 -5.34 -12.60
CA ILE A 13 8.82 -4.19 -13.18
C ILE A 13 7.35 -4.23 -12.79
N PHE A 14 6.71 -5.39 -12.90
CA PHE A 14 5.30 -5.55 -12.60
C PHE A 14 5.01 -5.38 -11.10
N GLY A 15 5.89 -5.88 -10.22
CA GLY A 15 5.85 -5.62 -8.79
C GLY A 15 6.00 -4.14 -8.47
N ALA A 16 6.97 -3.46 -9.09
CA ALA A 16 7.16 -2.01 -8.94
C ALA A 16 5.94 -1.21 -9.39
N LEU A 17 5.33 -1.57 -10.52
CA LEU A 17 4.09 -0.93 -11.01
C LEU A 17 2.92 -1.18 -10.06
N THR A 18 2.79 -2.40 -9.52
CA THR A 18 1.75 -2.72 -8.53
C THR A 18 1.91 -1.85 -7.28
N GLY A 19 3.15 -1.74 -6.77
CA GLY A 19 3.49 -0.86 -5.65
C GLY A 19 3.26 0.62 -5.95
N LEU A 20 3.55 1.08 -7.17
CA LEU A 20 3.30 2.44 -7.62
C LEU A 20 1.80 2.77 -7.62
N PHE A 21 0.96 1.92 -8.24
CA PHE A 21 -0.48 2.16 -8.35
C PHE A 21 -1.16 2.15 -6.98
N TYR A 22 -0.77 1.22 -6.10
CA TYR A 22 -1.20 1.24 -4.71
C TYR A 22 -0.72 2.50 -3.97
N GLY A 23 0.56 2.86 -4.10
CA GLY A 23 1.17 4.02 -3.45
C GLY A 23 0.51 5.32 -3.87
N LEU A 24 0.29 5.53 -5.16
CA LEU A 24 -0.37 6.73 -5.69
C LEU A 24 -1.79 6.87 -5.12
N VAL A 25 -2.60 5.81 -5.16
CA VAL A 25 -3.97 5.91 -4.66
C VAL A 25 -3.99 6.11 -3.14
N SER A 26 -3.25 5.29 -2.39
CA SER A 26 -3.23 5.38 -0.92
C SER A 26 -2.76 6.74 -0.40
N GLN A 27 -1.77 7.36 -1.05
CA GLN A 27 -1.25 8.65 -0.60
C GLN A 27 -2.11 9.84 -1.05
N PHE A 28 -2.77 9.77 -2.21
CA PHE A 28 -3.51 10.93 -2.77
C PHE A 28 -5.02 10.90 -2.52
N ILE A 29 -5.63 9.74 -2.26
CA ILE A 29 -7.10 9.63 -2.16
C ILE A 29 -7.71 10.61 -1.14
N ASN A 30 -7.06 10.78 0.01
CA ASN A 30 -7.54 11.70 1.05
C ASN A 30 -7.47 13.18 0.62
N SER A 31 -6.48 13.57 -0.18
CA SER A 31 -6.38 14.95 -0.71
C SER A 31 -7.38 15.22 -1.84
N VAL A 32 -7.79 14.19 -2.57
CA VAL A 32 -8.83 14.31 -3.60
C VAL A 32 -10.21 14.47 -2.95
N ILE A 33 -10.49 13.69 -1.89
CA ILE A 33 -11.78 13.71 -1.20
C ILE A 33 -11.92 14.93 -0.27
N MET A 34 -10.82 15.38 0.34
CA MET A 34 -10.79 16.55 1.22
C MET A 34 -9.74 17.56 0.71
N PRO A 35 -10.08 18.34 -0.34
CA PRO A 35 -9.16 19.31 -0.90
C PRO A 35 -8.88 20.44 0.10
N GLY A 36 -7.67 20.99 0.07
CA GLY A 36 -7.23 22.10 0.93
C GLY A 36 -6.56 21.68 2.23
N ILE A 37 -6.81 20.46 2.73
CA ILE A 37 -6.28 20.02 4.03
C ILE A 37 -4.85 19.44 3.88
N PRO A 38 -3.85 19.97 4.60
CA PRO A 38 -2.47 19.48 4.53
C PRO A 38 -2.30 18.19 5.35
N PHE A 39 -2.56 17.03 4.73
CA PHE A 39 -2.31 15.74 5.37
C PHE A 39 -0.81 15.42 5.43
N TYR A 40 -0.24 15.42 6.63
CA TYR A 40 1.03 14.75 6.91
C TYR A 40 0.82 13.23 6.97
N GLN A 41 1.66 12.49 6.26
CA GLN A 41 1.59 11.03 6.17
C GLN A 41 2.91 10.44 6.65
N PRO A 42 3.02 10.07 7.94
CA PRO A 42 4.20 9.34 8.42
C PRO A 42 4.29 7.97 7.72
N PRO A 43 5.48 7.34 7.72
CA PRO A 43 6.74 7.80 8.29
C PRO A 43 7.57 8.73 7.39
N PHE A 44 7.47 8.62 6.06
CA PHE A 44 8.39 9.30 5.13
C PHE A 44 7.78 10.45 4.33
N GLY A 45 6.53 10.84 4.64
CA GLY A 45 5.74 11.72 3.80
C GLY A 45 5.28 11.03 2.51
N ARG A 46 4.46 11.74 1.72
CA ARG A 46 3.86 11.22 0.47
C ARG A 46 4.87 10.60 -0.50
N PRO A 47 5.92 11.32 -0.97
CA PRO A 47 6.86 10.76 -1.94
C PRO A 47 7.64 9.57 -1.36
N GLY A 48 8.04 9.65 -0.09
CA GLY A 48 8.77 8.56 0.57
C GLY A 48 7.92 7.30 0.73
N ASN A 49 6.64 7.43 1.07
CA ASN A 49 5.73 6.30 1.17
C ASN A 49 5.42 5.67 -0.19
N ILE A 50 5.34 6.47 -1.26
CA ILE A 50 5.21 5.95 -2.63
C ILE A 50 6.46 5.15 -3.02
N LEU A 51 7.66 5.71 -2.78
CA LEU A 51 8.93 5.02 -3.05
C LEU A 51 9.05 3.73 -2.23
N PHE A 52 8.59 3.75 -0.98
CA PHE A 52 8.55 2.56 -0.13
C PHE A 52 7.61 1.49 -0.72
N ALA A 53 6.41 1.87 -1.16
CA ALA A 53 5.47 0.96 -1.80
C ALA A 53 6.03 0.35 -3.10
N ILE A 54 6.69 1.16 -3.94
CA ILE A 54 7.38 0.69 -5.16
C ILE A 54 8.47 -0.31 -4.79
N SER A 55 9.30 0.03 -3.80
CA SER A 55 10.41 -0.82 -3.36
C SER A 55 9.91 -2.15 -2.80
N LEU A 56 8.83 -2.12 -2.03
CA LEU A 56 8.20 -3.32 -1.49
C LEU A 56 7.61 -4.19 -2.61
N GLY A 57 6.88 -3.60 -3.54
CA GLY A 57 6.34 -4.30 -4.70
C GLY A 57 7.43 -4.95 -5.56
N LEU A 58 8.53 -4.24 -5.78
CA LEU A 58 9.72 -4.74 -6.49
C LEU A 58 10.32 -5.97 -5.79
N VAL A 59 10.56 -5.87 -4.48
CA VAL A 59 11.16 -6.96 -3.69
C VAL A 59 10.24 -8.16 -3.63
N LEU A 60 8.95 -7.98 -3.33
CA LEU A 60 7.98 -9.07 -3.26
C LEU A 60 7.76 -9.71 -4.63
N GLY A 61 7.67 -8.92 -5.70
CA GLY A 61 7.57 -9.45 -7.05
C GLY A 61 8.80 -10.28 -7.44
N LEU A 62 9.99 -9.85 -7.03
CA LEU A 62 11.22 -10.62 -7.25
C LEU A 62 11.23 -11.92 -6.44
N ILE A 63 10.92 -11.87 -5.14
CA ILE A 63 10.85 -13.05 -4.26
C ILE A 63 9.85 -14.05 -4.83
N ASP A 64 8.69 -13.58 -5.31
CA ASP A 64 7.67 -14.45 -5.88
C ASP A 64 8.18 -15.16 -7.13
N ALA A 65 8.86 -14.43 -8.02
CA ALA A 65 9.37 -14.92 -9.30
C ALA A 65 10.68 -15.71 -9.22
N TRP A 66 11.39 -15.66 -8.09
CA TRP A 66 12.73 -16.22 -7.97
C TRP A 66 12.74 -17.74 -8.01
N PRO A 67 11.96 -18.46 -7.17
CA PRO A 67 11.93 -19.91 -7.17
C PRO A 67 11.29 -20.46 -8.45
N GLU A 68 11.74 -21.64 -8.87
CA GLU A 68 11.13 -22.37 -9.97
C GLU A 68 9.78 -22.98 -9.57
N SER A 69 9.66 -23.41 -8.31
CA SER A 69 8.39 -23.88 -7.74
C SER A 69 7.45 -22.69 -7.48
N ASP A 70 6.25 -22.75 -8.06
CA ASP A 70 5.21 -21.74 -7.85
C ASP A 70 4.76 -21.66 -6.39
N PHE A 71 4.64 -22.81 -5.72
CA PHE A 71 4.27 -22.88 -4.30
C PHE A 71 5.30 -22.19 -3.40
N ILE A 72 6.59 -22.45 -3.63
CA ILE A 72 7.66 -21.86 -2.81
C ILE A 72 7.73 -20.34 -3.01
N GLY A 73 7.56 -19.86 -4.25
CA GLY A 73 7.52 -18.42 -4.56
C GLY A 73 6.41 -17.71 -3.79
N VAL A 74 5.19 -18.23 -3.90
CA VAL A 74 4.01 -17.68 -3.23
C VAL A 74 4.18 -17.69 -1.70
N LEU A 75 4.69 -18.79 -1.14
CA LEU A 75 4.90 -18.93 0.30
C LEU A 75 5.96 -17.95 0.83
N LEU A 76 7.10 -17.82 0.15
CA LEU A 76 8.15 -16.90 0.58
C LEU A 76 7.68 -15.44 0.49
N SER A 77 6.95 -15.10 -0.58
CA SER A 77 6.41 -13.75 -0.75
C SER A 77 5.30 -13.43 0.25
N SER A 78 4.44 -14.39 0.59
CA SER A 78 3.38 -14.17 1.58
C SER A 78 3.95 -13.95 2.97
N LEU A 79 4.92 -14.79 3.38
CA LEU A 79 5.60 -14.65 4.67
C LEU A 79 6.40 -13.34 4.73
N SER A 80 7.11 -12.98 3.65
CA SER A 80 7.89 -11.74 3.59
C SER A 80 6.99 -10.50 3.62
N GLY A 81 5.91 -10.50 2.84
CA GLY A 81 4.92 -9.41 2.84
C GLY A 81 4.24 -9.26 4.20
N ALA A 82 3.83 -10.37 4.81
CA ALA A 82 3.24 -10.39 6.14
C ALA A 82 4.21 -9.85 7.21
N ALA A 83 5.49 -10.23 7.14
CA ALA A 83 6.51 -9.72 8.04
C ALA A 83 6.64 -8.20 7.92
N VAL A 84 6.75 -7.67 6.70
CA VAL A 84 6.87 -6.22 6.47
C VAL A 84 5.66 -5.46 7.00
N ILE A 85 4.43 -5.90 6.67
CA ILE A 85 3.21 -5.22 7.11
C ILE A 85 3.08 -5.29 8.64
N SER A 86 3.41 -6.42 9.25
CA SER A 86 3.33 -6.58 10.71
C SER A 86 4.35 -5.70 11.43
N ILE A 87 5.59 -5.62 10.93
CA ILE A 87 6.63 -4.72 11.47
C ILE A 87 6.20 -3.27 11.30
N ALA A 88 5.71 -2.87 10.11
CA ALA A 88 5.23 -1.52 9.86
C ALA A 88 4.12 -1.14 10.84
N THR A 89 3.15 -2.04 11.06
CA THR A 89 2.04 -1.84 12.00
C THR A 89 2.52 -1.68 13.44
N LEU A 90 3.56 -2.40 13.85
CA LEU A 90 4.15 -2.24 15.18
C LEU A 90 4.91 -0.92 15.33
N VAL A 91 5.61 -0.47 14.30
CA VAL A 91 6.37 0.79 14.33
C VAL A 91 5.43 2.00 14.34
N THR A 92 4.28 1.93 13.66
CA THR A 92 3.30 3.01 13.61
C THR A 92 2.22 2.93 14.70
N GLY A 93 2.11 1.80 15.40
CA GLY A 93 1.12 1.59 16.47
C GLY A 93 1.50 2.28 17.78
N GLN A 94 0.50 2.69 18.58
CA GLN A 94 0.73 3.43 19.84
C GLN A 94 1.63 2.66 20.84
N PRO A 95 2.53 3.37 21.55
CA PRO A 95 3.58 2.79 22.36
C PRO A 95 3.14 2.55 23.82
N ASP A 96 2.17 1.67 24.07
CA ASP A 96 2.04 1.14 25.42
C ASP A 96 3.19 0.15 25.68
N ALA A 97 4.16 0.61 26.44
CA ALA A 97 5.53 0.11 26.47
C ALA A 97 5.77 -1.11 27.38
N THR A 98 4.76 -1.65 28.06
CA THR A 98 5.07 -2.33 29.33
C THR A 98 5.35 -3.83 29.26
N LEU A 99 5.11 -4.56 28.15
CA LEU A 99 5.50 -5.97 28.07
C LEU A 99 5.94 -6.40 26.65
N LEU A 100 7.16 -6.92 26.51
CA LEU A 100 7.65 -7.59 25.29
C LEU A 100 6.68 -8.68 24.81
N ALA A 101 6.07 -9.40 25.76
CA ALA A 101 5.07 -10.42 25.49
C ALA A 101 3.84 -9.89 24.75
N SER A 102 3.34 -8.69 25.06
CA SER A 102 2.17 -8.12 24.37
C SER A 102 2.49 -7.75 22.93
N ARG A 103 3.71 -7.29 22.65
CA ARG A 103 4.20 -7.00 21.29
C ARG A 103 4.34 -8.28 20.45
N LEU A 104 4.91 -9.35 21.02
CA LEU A 104 5.04 -10.63 20.32
C LEU A 104 3.68 -11.27 20.03
N THR A 105 2.75 -11.22 21.00
CA THR A 105 1.38 -11.68 20.78
C THR A 105 0.71 -10.87 19.67
N ARG A 106 0.78 -9.52 19.71
CA ARG A 106 0.21 -8.67 18.66
C ARG A 106 0.84 -8.96 17.28
N LEU A 107 2.16 -9.17 17.23
CA LEU A 107 2.84 -9.55 15.99
C LEU A 107 2.28 -10.85 15.43
N PHE A 108 2.16 -11.89 16.24
CA PHE A 108 1.66 -13.19 15.78
C PHE A 108 0.20 -13.11 15.29
N PHE A 109 -0.66 -12.42 16.04
CA PHE A 109 -2.07 -12.24 15.69
C PHE A 109 -2.30 -11.35 14.46
N ILE A 110 -1.37 -10.44 14.12
CA ILE A 110 -1.42 -9.64 12.88
C ILE A 110 -0.78 -10.41 11.72
N PHE A 111 0.37 -11.05 11.96
CA PHE A 111 1.15 -11.76 10.96
C PHE A 111 0.39 -12.93 10.35
N MET A 112 -0.21 -13.80 11.18
CA MET A 112 -0.86 -15.03 10.70
C MET A 112 -2.03 -14.75 9.73
N PRO A 113 -3.00 -13.86 10.06
CA PRO A 113 -4.05 -13.51 9.12
C PRO A 113 -3.54 -12.88 7.83
N ILE A 114 -2.54 -11.98 7.92
CA ILE A 114 -1.98 -11.35 6.73
C ILE A 114 -1.28 -12.39 5.85
N ALA A 115 -0.48 -13.28 6.45
CA ALA A 115 0.18 -14.38 5.75
C ALA A 115 -0.81 -15.36 5.10
N ALA A 116 -2.01 -15.51 5.65
CA ALA A 116 -3.08 -16.33 5.09
C ALA A 116 -3.90 -15.61 3.99
N ILE A 117 -4.00 -14.27 4.04
CA ILE A 117 -4.76 -13.47 3.06
C ILE A 117 -3.94 -13.12 1.81
N LEU A 118 -2.61 -13.00 1.93
CA LEU A 118 -1.74 -12.68 0.79
C LEU A 118 -1.64 -13.76 -0.31
N PRO A 119 -1.62 -15.08 -0.02
CA PRO A 119 -1.40 -16.11 -1.03
C PRO A 119 -2.34 -16.06 -2.23
N PRO A 120 -3.67 -15.86 -2.10
CA PRO A 120 -4.55 -15.69 -3.26
C PRO A 120 -4.10 -14.59 -4.23
N VAL A 121 -3.66 -13.44 -3.70
CA VAL A 121 -3.17 -12.32 -4.51
C VAL A 121 -1.85 -12.68 -5.19
N LEU A 122 -0.95 -13.36 -4.47
CA LEU A 122 0.34 -13.78 -4.99
C LEU A 122 0.23 -14.92 -6.01
N ILE A 123 -0.73 -15.83 -5.86
CA ILE A 123 -1.05 -16.85 -6.87
C ILE A 123 -1.48 -16.18 -8.18
N LEU A 124 -2.32 -15.14 -8.12
CA LEU A 124 -2.70 -14.38 -9.31
C LEU A 124 -1.50 -13.64 -9.92
N PHE A 125 -0.65 -13.03 -9.08
CA PHE A 125 0.59 -12.38 -9.52
C PHE A 125 1.51 -13.38 -10.25
N ARG A 126 1.71 -14.55 -9.66
CA ARG A 126 2.49 -15.66 -10.23
C ARG A 126 1.89 -16.17 -11.54
N TRP A 127 0.56 -16.30 -11.61
CA TRP A 127 -0.14 -16.69 -12.83
C TRP A 127 0.09 -15.69 -13.96
N ILE A 128 0.03 -14.38 -13.68
CA ILE A 128 0.34 -13.32 -14.64
C ILE A 128 1.77 -13.45 -15.16
N ILE A 129 2.75 -13.62 -14.27
CA ILE A 129 4.16 -13.79 -14.65
C ILE A 129 4.33 -15.02 -15.55
N SER A 130 3.77 -16.17 -15.18
CA SER A 130 3.87 -17.40 -15.96
C SER A 130 3.23 -17.25 -17.34
N ARG A 131 2.09 -16.56 -17.42
CA ARG A 131 1.43 -16.24 -18.69
C ARG A 131 2.29 -15.35 -19.58
N GLU A 132 2.95 -14.34 -19.02
CA GLU A 132 3.84 -13.44 -19.74
C GLU A 132 5.11 -14.12 -20.23
N VAL A 133 5.67 -15.02 -19.43
CA VAL A 133 6.81 -15.85 -19.85
C VAL A 133 6.43 -16.77 -21.01
N ASN A 134 5.22 -17.35 -20.98
CA ASN A 134 4.72 -18.18 -22.08
C ASN A 134 4.51 -17.35 -23.35
N ALA A 135 3.85 -16.18 -23.24
CA ALA A 135 3.67 -15.27 -24.37
C ALA A 135 5.02 -14.81 -24.96
N PHE A 136 6.03 -14.57 -24.13
CA PHE A 136 7.38 -14.26 -24.58
C PHE A 136 8.02 -15.41 -25.36
N ARG A 137 7.87 -16.67 -24.89
CA ARG A 137 8.36 -17.86 -25.61
C ARG A 137 7.64 -18.07 -26.94
N GLU A 138 6.33 -17.92 -26.96
CA GLU A 138 5.50 -18.02 -28.17
C GLU A 138 5.91 -16.98 -29.22
N THR A 139 6.14 -15.73 -28.78
CA THR A 139 6.63 -14.66 -29.66
C THR A 139 8.02 -14.99 -30.22
N GLN A 140 8.92 -15.55 -29.41
CA GLN A 140 10.24 -16.00 -29.88
C GLN A 140 10.15 -17.17 -30.89
N ALA A 141 9.14 -18.02 -30.76
CA ALA A 141 8.85 -19.11 -31.69
C ALA A 141 8.10 -18.65 -32.96
N GLY A 142 7.79 -17.36 -33.10
CA GLY A 142 7.15 -16.77 -34.28
C GLY A 142 5.62 -16.73 -34.24
N TYR A 143 5.00 -17.11 -33.12
CA TYR A 143 3.55 -16.98 -32.95
C TYR A 143 3.16 -15.53 -32.65
N GLN A 144 2.03 -15.09 -33.21
CA GLN A 144 1.46 -13.77 -32.93
C GLN A 144 0.53 -13.86 -31.72
N VAL A 145 0.92 -13.20 -30.63
CA VAL A 145 0.10 -13.07 -29.43
C VAL A 145 -0.60 -11.71 -29.43
N SER A 146 -1.92 -11.69 -29.25
CA SER A 146 -2.69 -10.44 -29.19
C SER A 146 -2.24 -9.57 -28.01
N PRO A 147 -1.88 -8.28 -28.23
CA PRO A 147 -1.39 -7.41 -27.17
C PRO A 147 -2.46 -7.10 -26.12
N LEU A 148 -3.73 -7.03 -26.52
CA LEU A 148 -4.87 -6.78 -25.63
C LEU A 148 -5.09 -7.97 -24.69
N ALA A 149 -5.06 -9.20 -25.22
CA ALA A 149 -5.21 -10.41 -24.42
C ALA A 149 -4.07 -10.55 -23.41
N ARG A 150 -2.87 -10.09 -23.78
CA ARG A 150 -1.67 -10.10 -22.97
C ARG A 150 -1.74 -9.07 -21.82
N ALA A 151 -2.09 -7.81 -22.13
CA ALA A 151 -2.12 -6.74 -21.14
C ALA A 151 -3.33 -6.76 -20.19
N GLY A 152 -4.45 -7.39 -20.58
CA GLY A 152 -5.71 -7.30 -19.82
C GLY A 152 -5.62 -7.77 -18.36
N LEU A 153 -4.91 -8.88 -18.11
CA LEU A 153 -4.78 -9.43 -16.76
C LEU A 153 -3.79 -8.65 -15.87
N PRO A 154 -2.59 -8.26 -16.35
CA PRO A 154 -1.74 -7.29 -15.66
C PRO A 154 -2.50 -6.01 -15.29
N LEU A 155 -3.25 -5.42 -16.23
CA LEU A 155 -4.02 -4.20 -16.00
C LEU A 155 -5.09 -4.41 -14.92
N LEU A 156 -5.80 -5.54 -14.94
CA LEU A 156 -6.77 -5.87 -13.90
C LEU A 156 -6.12 -5.91 -12.51
N LEU A 157 -4.92 -6.49 -12.37
CA LEU A 157 -4.24 -6.53 -11.08
C LEU A 157 -3.78 -5.13 -10.64
N LEU A 158 -3.32 -4.29 -11.57
CA LEU A 158 -3.00 -2.89 -11.26
C LEU A 158 -4.24 -2.13 -10.77
N LEU A 159 -5.41 -2.38 -11.37
CA LEU A 159 -6.69 -1.83 -10.90
C LEU A 159 -7.05 -2.35 -9.51
N ILE A 160 -6.85 -3.64 -9.22
CA ILE A 160 -7.05 -4.20 -7.89
C ILE A 160 -6.10 -3.56 -6.87
N ALA A 161 -4.83 -3.33 -7.22
CA ALA A 161 -3.87 -2.66 -6.37
C ALA A 161 -4.27 -1.19 -6.08
N SER A 162 -4.77 -0.48 -7.09
CA SER A 162 -5.37 0.84 -6.92
C SER A 162 -6.60 0.79 -6.02
N ALA A 163 -7.51 -0.16 -6.22
CA ALA A 163 -8.69 -0.33 -5.38
C ALA A 163 -8.32 -0.65 -3.92
N ALA A 164 -7.28 -1.47 -3.70
CA ALA A 164 -6.73 -1.70 -2.36
C ALA A 164 -6.17 -0.40 -1.75
N GLY A 165 -5.56 0.49 -2.56
CA GLY A 165 -5.15 1.82 -2.10
C GLY A 165 -6.32 2.68 -1.58
N LEU A 166 -7.54 2.47 -2.08
CA LEU A 166 -8.73 3.19 -1.60
C LEU A 166 -9.10 2.85 -0.16
N THR A 167 -8.65 1.70 0.39
CA THR A 167 -8.89 1.37 1.79
C THR A 167 -8.09 2.25 2.75
N SER A 168 -7.16 3.07 2.23
CA SER A 168 -6.45 4.11 2.99
C SER A 168 -7.26 5.41 3.13
N LEU A 169 -8.47 5.48 2.56
CA LEU A 169 -9.39 6.58 2.77
C LEU A 169 -9.84 6.63 4.23
N TYR A 170 -9.81 7.83 4.83
CA TYR A 170 -10.34 8.02 6.19
C TYR A 170 -11.80 7.55 6.30
N ASN A 171 -12.14 6.98 7.45
CA ASN A 171 -13.51 6.62 7.76
C ASN A 171 -14.43 7.86 7.81
N ASP A 172 -15.75 7.63 7.85
CA ASP A 172 -16.74 8.71 7.83
C ASP A 172 -16.53 9.73 8.95
N LEU A 173 -16.14 9.24 10.13
CA LEU A 173 -15.83 10.11 11.27
C LEU A 173 -14.64 11.03 10.98
N GLY A 174 -13.52 10.49 10.48
CA GLY A 174 -12.35 11.27 10.12
C GLY A 174 -12.67 12.30 9.04
N ARG A 175 -13.47 11.93 8.03
CA ARG A 175 -13.91 12.84 6.97
C ARG A 175 -14.84 13.95 7.47
N ALA A 176 -15.62 13.71 8.52
CA ALA A 176 -16.48 14.73 9.11
C ALA A 176 -15.75 15.64 10.10
N VAL A 177 -14.79 15.10 10.85
CA VAL A 177 -14.13 15.81 11.95
C VAL A 177 -12.93 16.63 11.46
N ILE A 178 -12.10 16.08 10.57
CA ILE A 178 -10.85 16.74 10.16
C ILE A 178 -11.10 18.10 9.51
N PRO A 179 -12.04 18.28 8.54
CA PRO A 179 -12.29 19.60 7.96
C PRO A 179 -12.81 20.63 8.98
N ARG A 180 -13.57 20.19 9.98
CA ARG A 180 -14.06 21.06 11.05
C ARG A 180 -12.92 21.51 11.97
N MET A 181 -12.02 20.60 12.31
CA MET A 181 -10.83 20.93 13.10
C MET A 181 -9.93 21.90 12.33
N ASP A 182 -9.74 21.69 11.03
CA ASP A 182 -8.94 22.57 10.16
C ASP A 182 -9.52 23.99 10.13
N ALA A 183 -10.84 24.13 9.90
CA ALA A 183 -11.52 25.42 9.93
C ALA A 183 -11.43 26.12 11.31
N LEU A 184 -11.51 25.36 12.40
CA LEU A 184 -11.32 25.90 13.75
C LEU A 184 -9.88 26.42 13.94
N LEU A 185 -8.88 25.68 13.47
CA LEU A 185 -7.47 26.09 13.56
C LEU A 185 -7.18 27.33 12.70
N GLU A 186 -7.70 27.39 11.47
CA GLU A 186 -7.59 28.61 10.63
C GLU A 186 -8.24 29.82 11.31
N SER A 187 -9.45 29.67 11.85
CA SER A 187 -10.13 30.76 12.56
C SER A 187 -9.37 31.22 13.81
N ALA A 188 -8.72 30.29 14.51
CA ALA A 188 -7.88 30.61 15.67
C ALA A 188 -6.60 31.33 15.27
N GLN A 189 -5.98 30.98 14.14
CA GLN A 189 -4.77 31.66 13.64
C GLN A 189 -5.02 33.11 13.20
N VAL A 190 -6.24 33.41 12.73
CA VAL A 190 -6.62 34.76 12.30
C VAL A 190 -7.10 35.63 13.47
N SER A 191 -7.51 35.02 14.57
CA SER A 191 -8.04 35.73 15.75
C SER A 191 -6.91 36.43 16.51
N GLN A 192 -7.04 37.75 16.73
CA GLN A 192 -6.05 38.55 17.46
C GLN A 192 -6.27 38.55 18.97
N ASP A 193 -7.50 38.25 19.43
CA ASP A 193 -7.90 38.27 20.84
C ASP A 193 -8.61 36.98 21.26
N GLU A 194 -8.48 36.60 22.54
CA GLU A 194 -9.09 35.39 23.11
C GLU A 194 -10.63 35.41 23.03
N ALA A 195 -11.25 36.60 23.13
CA ALA A 195 -12.69 36.78 22.95
C ALA A 195 -13.17 36.55 21.50
N ALA A 196 -12.27 36.65 20.51
CA ALA A 196 -12.57 36.41 19.10
C ALA A 196 -12.40 34.94 18.71
N LEU A 197 -11.81 34.10 19.57
CA LEU A 197 -11.67 32.66 19.32
C LEU A 197 -13.03 31.97 19.22
N PRO A 198 -13.14 30.87 18.45
CA PRO A 198 -14.31 30.00 18.48
C PRO A 198 -14.59 29.50 19.90
N THR A 199 -15.86 29.35 20.28
CA THR A 199 -16.28 28.94 21.63
C THR A 199 -15.61 27.66 22.12
N ALA A 200 -15.31 26.73 21.21
CA ALA A 200 -14.62 25.47 21.54
C ALA A 200 -13.14 25.62 21.94
N LEU A 201 -12.53 26.78 21.65
CA LEU A 201 -11.12 27.09 21.92
C LEU A 201 -10.93 28.19 22.98
N ARG A 202 -12.01 28.77 23.51
CA ARG A 202 -11.94 29.74 24.60
C ARG A 202 -11.63 29.06 25.92
N SER A 203 -10.92 29.74 26.81
CA SER A 203 -10.76 29.27 28.18
C SER A 203 -12.12 29.26 28.91
N PRO A 204 -12.34 28.34 29.88
CA PRO A 204 -13.61 28.22 30.60
C PRO A 204 -14.04 29.50 31.34
N ASP A 205 -13.08 30.38 31.62
CA ASP A 205 -13.26 31.58 32.44
C ASP A 205 -13.72 32.82 31.62
N VAL A 206 -13.79 32.71 30.29
CA VAL A 206 -14.14 33.81 29.35
C VAL A 206 -15.53 33.55 28.70
N ALA A 207 -16.42 32.85 29.40
CA ALA A 207 -17.80 32.57 28.95
C ALA A 207 -18.74 33.77 29.11
#